data_AF-A0A2N3F3U8-F1
#
_entry.id   AF-A0A2N3F3U8-F1
#
_cell.length_a   1.000
_cell.length_b   1.000
_cell.length_c   1.000
_cell.angle_alpha   90.00
_cell.angle_beta   90.00
_cell.angle_gamma   90.00
#
_symmetry.space_group_name_H-M   'P 1'
#
loop_
_entity.id
_entity.type
_entity.pdbx_description
1 polymer ?
#
loop_
_entity_poly.entity_id
_entity_poly.type
_entity_poly.pdbx_seq_one_letter_code
_entity_poly.pdbx_strand_id
1 'polypeptide(L)'
;MLDALTPPRNIMALVTDSWSIRADKVVMRYTDSDDQWIDVTGGQAREYVDAVAKGLIARGIGPGDTVGIMCRTRFEWTVLDFAIWSAGAIPVPVYDTSSSSQIDWITSDANIATLFVETDAHAALARKVASDSESPLTAIEVIDRGAIDALMADGAAVANAELESRRTAAGPDDLATIIYTSGTTGRPKGVRLTHGNYTVHIAGIHEELHDVLFEEGASTVMFLTLAHSLARLVEVALVGSGTVMGFCPDSSKLVAYMGTFKPTLILAVPRVFEKVYTAAEQKAAAGGKVKIFRWAAKQSIDYSRALDTPEGPSTALTLRHRLAYAL
;
A
#
# COMPACT_ATOMS: atom_id res chain seq x y z
N MET A 1 22.97 -12.47 6.25
CA MET A 1 21.98 -12.92 7.24
C MET A 1 21.80 -11.76 8.20
N LEU A 2 20.76 -10.94 8.02
CA LEU A 2 20.40 -9.91 8.99
C LEU A 2 20.09 -10.64 10.31
N ASP A 3 20.61 -10.14 11.42
CA ASP A 3 20.36 -10.71 12.74
C ASP A 3 18.86 -10.59 13.04
N ALA A 4 18.11 -11.68 12.84
CA ALA A 4 16.66 -11.68 12.66
C ALA A 4 15.84 -11.30 13.93
N LEU A 5 16.50 -10.91 15.02
CA LEU A 5 15.86 -10.74 16.33
C LEU A 5 15.81 -9.29 16.84
N THR A 6 16.44 -8.33 16.16
CA THR A 6 16.31 -6.92 16.53
C THR A 6 15.51 -6.17 15.46
N PRO A 7 14.24 -5.82 15.72
CA PRO A 7 13.47 -4.99 14.81
C PRO A 7 14.23 -3.71 14.46
N PRO A 8 14.16 -3.25 13.19
CA PRO A 8 14.77 -1.98 12.78
C PRO A 8 14.30 -0.83 13.67
N ARG A 9 15.18 0.14 13.92
CA ARG A 9 14.88 1.30 14.78
C ARG A 9 13.61 2.03 14.36
N ASN A 10 13.42 2.19 13.05
CA ASN A 10 12.26 2.82 12.46
C ASN A 10 11.94 2.19 11.09
N ILE A 11 10.82 2.60 10.49
CA ILE A 11 10.34 2.04 9.21
C ILE A 11 11.33 2.32 8.07
N MET A 12 11.93 3.52 8.03
CA MET A 12 12.85 3.87 6.95
C MET A 12 14.18 3.14 7.00
N ALA A 13 14.62 2.67 8.17
CA ALA A 13 15.77 1.77 8.28
C ALA A 13 15.51 0.46 7.51
N LEU A 14 14.34 -0.16 7.72
CA LEU A 14 13.92 -1.37 6.98
C LEU A 14 13.87 -1.13 5.46
N VAL A 15 13.22 -0.03 5.05
CA VAL A 15 13.01 0.31 3.63
C VAL A 15 14.33 0.60 2.93
N THR A 16 15.19 1.42 3.54
CA THR A 16 16.47 1.84 2.96
C THR A 16 17.41 0.65 2.79
N ASP A 17 17.48 -0.25 3.78
CA ASP A 17 18.29 -1.47 3.70
C ASP A 17 17.78 -2.39 2.58
N SER A 18 16.46 -2.64 2.54
CA SER A 18 15.85 -3.52 1.54
C SER A 18 16.09 -3.04 0.11
N TRP A 19 15.88 -1.76 -0.16
CA TRP A 19 16.09 -1.18 -1.49
C TRP A 19 17.57 -1.06 -1.87
N SER A 20 18.46 -0.83 -0.90
CA SER A 20 19.90 -0.78 -1.17
C SER A 20 20.44 -2.16 -1.58
N ILE A 21 19.97 -3.24 -0.95
CA ILE A 21 20.30 -4.62 -1.34
C ILE A 21 19.77 -4.95 -2.74
N ARG A 22 18.67 -4.31 -3.16
CA ARG A 22 17.92 -4.58 -4.39
C ARG A 22 18.00 -3.42 -5.38
N ALA A 23 19.10 -2.68 -5.40
CA ALA A 23 19.23 -1.46 -6.19
C ALA A 23 18.97 -1.70 -7.70
N ASP A 24 19.41 -2.86 -8.22
CA ASP A 24 19.24 -3.29 -9.62
C ASP A 24 18.03 -4.20 -9.85
N LYS A 25 17.23 -4.50 -8.81
CA LYS A 25 16.06 -5.39 -8.90
C LYS A 25 14.77 -4.60 -8.85
N VAL A 26 13.79 -5.03 -9.64
CA VAL A 26 12.42 -4.50 -9.60
C VAL A 26 11.82 -4.76 -8.21
N VAL A 27 11.25 -3.75 -7.60
CA VAL A 27 10.55 -3.83 -6.30
C VAL A 27 9.11 -3.34 -6.38
N MET A 28 8.81 -2.49 -7.38
CA MET A 28 7.48 -1.94 -7.59
C MET A 28 7.14 -1.91 -9.08
N ARG A 29 5.84 -1.95 -9.39
CA ARG A 29 5.32 -1.71 -10.74
C ARG A 29 4.07 -0.85 -10.70
N TYR A 30 3.96 0.10 -11.61
CA TYR A 30 2.72 0.83 -11.85
C TYR A 30 2.31 0.71 -13.31
N THR A 31 1.11 1.17 -13.67
CA THR A 31 0.64 1.15 -15.06
C THR A 31 0.68 2.54 -15.67
N ASP A 32 1.07 2.62 -16.93
CA ASP A 32 0.89 3.84 -17.73
C ASP A 32 -0.57 3.99 -18.22
N SER A 33 -0.83 5.00 -19.07
CA SER A 33 -2.16 5.25 -19.62
C SER A 33 -2.70 4.13 -20.51
N ASP A 34 -1.82 3.26 -21.02
CA ASP A 34 -2.15 2.13 -21.89
C ASP A 34 -2.17 0.79 -21.14
N ASP A 35 -2.26 0.86 -19.80
CA ASP A 35 -2.28 -0.28 -18.88
C ASP A 35 -1.03 -1.18 -18.99
N GLN A 36 0.11 -0.64 -19.44
CA GLN A 36 1.38 -1.36 -19.48
C GLN A 36 2.15 -1.19 -18.17
N TRP A 37 2.69 -2.30 -17.65
CA TRP A 37 3.49 -2.28 -16.42
C TRP A 37 4.83 -1.58 -16.65
N ILE A 38 5.10 -0.58 -15.82
CA ILE A 38 6.38 0.11 -15.71
C ILE A 38 7.11 -0.41 -14.48
N ASP A 39 8.30 -0.96 -14.70
CA ASP A 39 9.16 -1.47 -13.64
C ASP A 39 9.88 -0.33 -12.91
N VAL A 40 9.93 -0.43 -11.58
CA VAL A 40 10.70 0.46 -10.71
C VAL A 40 11.66 -0.38 -9.86
N THR A 41 12.96 -0.14 -10.02
CA THR A 41 13.99 -0.83 -9.22
C THR A 41 14.09 -0.26 -7.82
N GLY A 42 14.74 -0.99 -6.90
CA GLY A 42 15.02 -0.46 -5.55
C GLY A 42 15.82 0.85 -5.58
N GLY A 43 16.76 0.99 -6.53
CA GLY A 43 17.51 2.22 -6.73
C GLY A 43 16.62 3.39 -7.17
N GLN A 44 15.76 3.16 -8.17
CA GLN A 44 14.82 4.17 -8.66
C GLN A 44 13.79 4.55 -7.59
N ALA A 45 13.25 3.58 -6.86
CA ALA A 45 12.32 3.80 -5.76
C ALA A 45 12.93 4.72 -4.69
N ARG A 46 14.19 4.44 -4.30
CA ARG A 46 14.94 5.28 -3.38
C ARG A 46 15.16 6.69 -3.94
N GLU A 47 15.53 6.83 -5.21
CA GLU A 47 15.71 8.14 -5.85
C GLU A 47 14.43 8.98 -5.83
N TYR A 48 13.28 8.39 -6.15
CA TYR A 48 11.99 9.06 -6.05
C TYR A 48 11.70 9.51 -4.61
N VAL A 49 11.82 8.60 -3.64
CA VAL A 49 11.55 8.90 -2.23
C VAL A 49 12.50 9.97 -1.69
N ASP A 50 13.79 9.87 -1.96
CA ASP A 50 14.81 10.80 -1.49
C ASP A 50 14.59 12.20 -2.09
N ALA A 51 14.27 12.29 -3.38
CA ALA A 51 14.00 13.57 -4.05
C ALA A 51 12.72 14.23 -3.54
N VAL A 52 11.64 13.47 -3.37
CA VAL A 52 10.37 13.97 -2.82
C VAL A 52 10.53 14.39 -1.36
N ALA A 53 11.24 13.61 -0.54
CA ALA A 53 11.50 13.93 0.86
C ALA A 53 12.27 15.26 1.01
N LYS A 54 13.28 15.47 0.16
CA LYS A 54 13.99 16.75 0.07
C LYS A 54 13.08 17.90 -0.32
N GLY A 55 12.14 17.68 -1.24
CA GLY A 55 11.10 18.65 -1.58
C GLY A 55 10.26 19.05 -0.37
N LEU A 56 9.82 18.07 0.43
CA LEU A 56 9.07 18.32 1.66
C LEU A 56 9.90 19.16 2.64
N ILE A 57 11.18 18.81 2.82
CA ILE A 57 12.13 19.56 3.66
C ILE A 57 12.29 21.00 3.15
N ALA A 58 12.46 21.20 1.84
CA ALA A 58 12.61 22.51 1.22
C ALA A 58 11.36 23.39 1.39
N ARG A 59 10.18 22.76 1.42
CA ARG A 59 8.89 23.43 1.71
C ARG A 59 8.63 23.66 3.19
N GLY A 60 9.59 23.32 4.06
CA GLY A 60 9.54 23.61 5.48
C GLY A 60 8.83 22.57 6.34
N ILE A 61 8.46 21.41 5.79
CA ILE A 61 7.94 20.29 6.59
C ILE A 61 9.06 19.79 7.50
N GLY A 62 8.80 19.81 8.81
CA GLY A 62 9.73 19.46 9.87
C GLY A 62 9.47 18.11 10.52
N PRO A 63 10.42 17.60 11.32
CA PRO A 63 10.21 16.40 12.11
C PRO A 63 9.02 16.53 13.06
N GLY A 64 8.14 15.54 13.06
CA GLY A 64 6.92 15.53 13.89
C GLY A 64 5.70 16.23 13.28
N ASP A 65 5.85 16.96 12.17
CA ASP A 65 4.71 17.54 11.46
C ASP A 65 3.82 16.42 10.87
N THR A 66 2.50 16.63 10.88
CA THR A 66 1.55 15.72 10.25
C THR A 66 1.26 16.16 8.82
N VAL A 67 1.33 15.21 7.89
CA VAL A 67 1.12 15.45 6.46
C VAL A 67 0.05 14.49 5.94
N GLY A 68 -1.01 15.05 5.36
CA GLY A 68 -2.14 14.25 4.89
C GLY A 68 -1.90 13.66 3.50
N ILE A 69 -2.38 12.44 3.27
CA ILE A 69 -2.43 11.81 1.94
C ILE A 69 -3.85 11.32 1.64
N MET A 70 -4.53 11.96 0.69
CA MET A 70 -5.87 11.61 0.21
C MET A 70 -5.85 11.18 -1.25
N CYS A 71 -5.50 9.92 -1.47
CA CYS A 71 -5.26 9.37 -2.79
C CYS A 71 -5.53 7.86 -2.79
N ARG A 72 -5.99 7.34 -3.94
CA ARG A 72 -6.14 5.90 -4.18
C ARG A 72 -4.79 5.20 -4.10
N THR A 73 -4.84 3.88 -3.97
CA THR A 73 -3.64 3.04 -3.92
C THR A 73 -2.90 3.03 -5.26
N ARG A 74 -1.88 3.89 -5.37
CA ARG A 74 -1.02 4.08 -6.55
C ARG A 74 0.43 4.34 -6.13
N PHE A 75 1.34 4.31 -7.10
CA PHE A 75 2.78 4.47 -6.85
C PHE A 75 3.14 5.75 -6.11
N GLU A 76 2.55 6.88 -6.52
CA GLU A 76 2.80 8.19 -5.92
C GLU A 76 2.37 8.27 -4.45
N TRP A 77 1.35 7.48 -4.06
CA TRP A 77 0.95 7.35 -2.67
C TRP A 77 2.09 6.78 -1.84
N THR A 78 2.66 5.66 -2.27
CA THR A 78 3.79 4.98 -1.62
C THR A 78 5.04 5.85 -1.60
N VAL A 79 5.31 6.58 -2.69
CA VAL A 79 6.42 7.54 -2.74
C VAL A 79 6.24 8.65 -1.69
N LEU A 80 5.06 9.26 -1.62
CA LEU A 80 4.76 10.29 -0.60
C LEU A 80 4.90 9.75 0.80
N ASP A 81 4.39 8.54 1.05
CA ASP A 81 4.38 7.94 2.37
C ASP A 81 5.80 7.72 2.93
N PHE A 82 6.66 7.08 2.14
CA PHE A 82 8.07 6.91 2.50
C PHE A 82 8.85 8.23 2.50
N ALA A 83 8.49 9.19 1.64
CA ALA A 83 9.13 10.50 1.62
C ALA A 83 8.81 11.33 2.87
N ILE A 84 7.57 11.29 3.36
CA ILE A 84 7.15 11.98 4.59
C ILE A 84 7.90 11.40 5.78
N TRP A 85 7.98 10.07 5.91
CA TRP A 85 8.81 9.44 6.95
C TRP A 85 10.30 9.79 6.80
N SER A 86 10.83 9.85 5.58
CA SER A 86 12.23 10.23 5.33
C SER A 86 12.51 11.69 5.70
N ALA A 87 11.53 12.57 5.59
CA ALA A 87 11.59 13.95 6.07
C ALA A 87 11.44 14.08 7.60
N GLY A 88 11.21 12.96 8.30
CA GLY A 88 10.96 12.91 9.75
C GLY A 88 9.53 13.27 10.16
N ALA A 89 8.63 13.45 9.20
CA ALA A 89 7.24 13.82 9.41
C ALA A 89 6.33 12.57 9.50
N ILE A 90 5.06 12.80 9.81
CA ILE A 90 4.08 11.78 10.16
C ILE A 90 3.00 11.74 9.07
N PRO A 91 3.00 10.72 8.18
CA PRO A 91 1.94 10.58 7.19
C PRO A 91 0.62 10.20 7.85
N VAL A 92 -0.43 10.98 7.53
CA VAL A 92 -1.81 10.76 7.97
C VAL A 92 -2.68 10.39 6.77
N PRO A 93 -3.00 9.10 6.60
CA PRO A 93 -3.87 8.67 5.52
C PRO A 93 -5.30 9.21 5.67
N VAL A 94 -5.87 9.65 4.54
CA VAL A 94 -7.27 10.03 4.40
C VAL A 94 -7.86 9.24 3.23
N TYR A 95 -9.05 8.66 3.41
CA TYR A 95 -9.71 7.95 2.31
C TYR A 95 -10.04 8.94 1.19
N ASP A 96 -9.77 8.58 -0.06
CA ASP A 96 -10.12 9.36 -1.25
C ASP A 96 -11.64 9.55 -1.42
N THR A 97 -12.43 8.69 -0.76
CA THR A 97 -13.89 8.77 -0.69
C THR A 97 -14.41 9.61 0.48
N SER A 98 -13.54 10.30 1.24
CA SER A 98 -13.97 11.08 2.41
C SER A 98 -14.81 12.29 2.01
N SER A 99 -15.88 12.54 2.77
CA SER A 99 -16.67 13.77 2.63
C SER A 99 -15.89 15.00 3.14
N SER A 100 -16.32 16.21 2.77
CA SER A 100 -15.74 17.45 3.33
C SER A 100 -15.77 17.49 4.85
N SER A 101 -16.82 16.98 5.51
CA SER A 101 -16.89 16.93 6.97
C SER A 101 -15.92 15.92 7.59
N GLN A 102 -15.62 14.82 6.90
CA GLN A 102 -14.60 13.88 7.33
C GLN A 102 -13.20 14.45 7.13
N ILE A 103 -12.95 15.11 5.99
CA ILE A 103 -11.69 15.81 5.71
C ILE A 103 -11.43 16.85 6.81
N ASP A 104 -12.40 17.74 7.06
CA ASP A 104 -12.31 18.76 8.11
C ASP A 104 -11.99 18.17 9.49
N TRP A 105 -12.77 17.18 9.92
CA TRP A 105 -12.52 16.52 11.20
C TRP A 105 -11.12 15.92 11.29
N ILE A 106 -10.67 15.20 10.27
CA ILE A 106 -9.35 14.55 10.27
C ILE A 106 -8.22 15.58 10.24
N THR A 107 -8.31 16.58 9.37
CA THR A 107 -7.26 17.61 9.26
C THR A 107 -7.16 18.42 10.54
N SER A 108 -8.29 18.72 11.18
CA SER A 108 -8.34 19.48 12.43
C SER A 108 -7.84 18.66 13.62
N ASP A 109 -8.28 17.40 13.77
CA ASP A 109 -7.89 16.52 14.90
C ASP A 109 -6.40 16.10 14.83
N ALA A 110 -5.86 15.90 13.62
CA ALA A 110 -4.44 15.58 13.42
C ALA A 110 -3.55 16.82 13.15
N ASN A 111 -4.10 18.04 13.17
CA ASN A 111 -3.38 19.29 12.89
C ASN A 111 -2.61 19.28 11.55
N ILE A 112 -3.25 18.82 10.48
CA ILE A 112 -2.65 18.67 9.16
C ILE A 112 -2.64 20.02 8.44
N ALA A 113 -1.45 20.59 8.26
CA ALA A 113 -1.28 21.82 7.49
C ALA A 113 -1.14 21.59 5.97
N THR A 114 -0.55 20.46 5.57
CA THR A 114 -0.33 20.10 4.17
C THR A 114 -1.07 18.82 3.83
N LEU A 115 -1.91 18.85 2.79
CA LEU A 115 -2.65 17.68 2.29
C LEU A 115 -2.31 17.44 0.81
N PHE A 116 -1.76 16.27 0.53
CA PHE A 116 -1.65 15.75 -0.83
C PHE A 116 -2.96 15.10 -1.24
N VAL A 117 -3.52 15.51 -2.37
CA VAL A 117 -4.76 14.96 -2.92
C VAL A 117 -4.53 14.47 -4.34
N GLU A 118 -5.25 13.42 -4.73
CA GLU A 118 -5.06 12.85 -6.08
C GLU A 118 -5.49 13.81 -7.20
N THR A 119 -6.72 14.31 -7.15
CA THR A 119 -7.38 15.00 -8.27
C THR A 119 -7.79 16.43 -7.93
N ASP A 120 -8.12 17.24 -8.94
CA ASP A 120 -8.71 18.57 -8.72
C ASP A 120 -10.07 18.52 -8.01
N ALA A 121 -10.85 17.45 -8.18
CA ALA A 121 -12.12 17.27 -7.48
C ALA A 121 -11.88 17.09 -5.96
N HIS A 122 -10.89 16.28 -5.59
CA HIS A 122 -10.44 16.14 -4.21
C HIS A 122 -9.91 17.47 -3.65
N ALA A 123 -9.14 18.22 -4.44
CA ALA A 123 -8.64 19.53 -4.06
C ALA A 123 -9.77 20.53 -3.81
N ALA A 124 -10.84 20.50 -4.60
CA ALA A 124 -12.00 21.36 -4.41
C ALA A 124 -12.74 21.06 -3.10
N LEU A 125 -12.82 19.79 -2.67
CA LEU A 125 -13.38 19.43 -1.36
C LEU A 125 -12.50 19.94 -0.22
N ALA A 126 -11.18 19.74 -0.32
CA ALA A 126 -10.21 20.21 0.67
C ALA A 126 -10.16 21.75 0.77
N ARG A 127 -10.26 22.48 -0.35
CA ARG A 127 -10.29 23.95 -0.34
C ARG A 127 -11.53 24.53 0.34
N LYS A 128 -12.67 23.82 0.29
CA LYS A 128 -13.86 24.22 1.06
C LYS A 128 -13.60 24.13 2.57
N VAL A 129 -12.91 23.08 3.00
CA VAL A 129 -12.48 22.93 4.41
C VAL A 129 -11.49 24.03 4.79
N ALA A 130 -10.45 24.25 3.98
CA ALA A 130 -9.43 25.28 4.21
C ALA A 130 -9.97 26.72 4.16
N SER A 131 -11.20 26.94 3.66
CA SER A 131 -11.82 28.27 3.66
C SER A 131 -12.37 28.67 5.03
N ASP A 132 -12.51 27.72 5.96
CA ASP A 132 -12.78 27.99 7.36
C ASP A 132 -11.52 28.54 8.03
N SER A 133 -11.62 29.68 8.72
CA SER A 133 -10.51 30.31 9.42
C SER A 133 -9.94 29.47 10.56
N GLU A 134 -10.70 28.51 11.09
CA GLU A 134 -10.23 27.59 12.13
C GLU A 134 -9.51 26.36 11.55
N SER A 135 -9.54 26.15 10.22
CA SER A 135 -8.89 25.01 9.59
C SER A 135 -7.36 25.14 9.68
N PRO A 136 -6.63 24.08 10.08
CA PRO A 136 -5.17 24.09 10.01
C PRO A 136 -4.65 23.95 8.58
N LEU A 137 -5.51 23.56 7.63
CA LEU A 137 -5.12 23.21 6.27
C LEU A 137 -4.75 24.46 5.46
N THR A 138 -3.47 24.62 5.16
CA THR A 138 -2.93 25.81 4.46
C THR A 138 -2.35 25.47 3.08
N ALA A 139 -1.88 24.24 2.87
CA ALA A 139 -1.34 23.77 1.62
C ALA A 139 -2.10 22.55 1.09
N ILE A 140 -2.56 22.62 -0.16
CA ILE A 140 -3.26 21.54 -0.85
C ILE A 140 -2.56 21.27 -2.17
N GLU A 141 -1.88 20.14 -2.25
CA GLU A 141 -1.03 19.73 -3.36
C GLU A 141 -1.74 18.66 -4.19
N VAL A 142 -1.79 18.82 -5.51
CA VAL A 142 -2.56 17.92 -6.40
C VAL A 142 -1.62 17.03 -7.18
N ILE A 143 -1.67 15.72 -6.93
CA ILE A 143 -0.76 14.72 -7.54
C ILE A 143 -0.89 14.72 -9.06
N ASP A 144 -2.11 14.68 -9.60
CA ASP A 144 -2.36 14.69 -11.05
C ASP A 144 -1.94 16.01 -11.75
N ARG A 145 -1.61 17.06 -10.97
CA ARG A 145 -1.03 18.31 -11.49
C ARG A 145 0.48 18.41 -11.30
N GLY A 146 1.16 17.27 -11.10
CA GLY A 146 2.62 17.21 -11.00
C GLY A 146 3.17 17.60 -9.63
N ALA A 147 2.41 17.42 -8.53
CA ALA A 147 2.92 17.72 -7.19
C ALA A 147 4.19 16.94 -6.84
N ILE A 148 4.33 15.70 -7.32
CA ILE A 148 5.53 14.87 -7.12
C ILE A 148 6.73 15.49 -7.82
N ASP A 149 6.62 15.82 -9.10
CA ASP A 149 7.70 16.44 -9.87
C ASP A 149 8.10 17.81 -9.28
N ALA A 150 7.12 18.59 -8.82
CA ALA A 150 7.37 19.87 -8.17
C ALA A 150 8.18 19.69 -6.87
N LEU A 151 7.85 18.69 -6.04
CA LEU A 151 8.64 18.38 -4.84
C LEU A 151 10.08 17.96 -5.19
N MET A 152 10.24 17.10 -6.20
CA MET A 152 11.57 16.68 -6.65
C MET A 152 12.42 17.87 -7.11
N ALA A 153 11.81 18.82 -7.83
CA ALA A 153 12.47 20.04 -8.27
C ALA A 153 12.87 20.95 -7.08
N ASP A 154 11.95 21.17 -6.13
CA ASP A 154 12.19 22.00 -4.95
C ASP A 154 13.31 21.42 -4.05
N GLY A 155 13.40 20.09 -3.99
CA GLY A 155 14.38 19.36 -3.19
C GLY A 155 15.80 19.36 -3.74
N ALA A 156 16.04 19.86 -4.96
CA ALA A 156 17.33 19.71 -5.65
C ALA A 156 18.52 20.33 -4.88
N ALA A 157 18.28 21.39 -4.09
CA ALA A 157 19.30 22.07 -3.30
C ALA A 157 19.50 21.49 -1.89
N VAL A 158 18.64 20.57 -1.43
CA VAL A 158 18.74 19.99 -0.08
C VAL A 158 19.84 18.92 -0.06
N ALA A 159 20.78 19.10 0.87
CA ALA A 159 21.91 18.19 1.03
C ALA A 159 21.46 16.79 1.48
N ASN A 160 22.14 15.75 0.98
CA ASN A 160 21.90 14.36 1.43
C ASN A 160 22.06 14.21 2.95
N ALA A 161 23.03 14.91 3.56
CA ALA A 161 23.26 14.84 5.00
C ALA A 161 22.06 15.34 5.83
N GLU A 162 21.34 16.36 5.36
CA GLU A 162 20.11 16.84 6.03
C GLU A 162 19.01 15.78 5.96
N LEU A 163 18.79 15.20 4.79
CA LEU A 163 17.83 14.11 4.62
C LEU A 163 18.16 12.91 5.52
N GLU A 164 19.42 12.47 5.56
CA GLU A 164 19.84 11.35 6.41
C GLU A 164 19.68 11.66 7.90
N SER A 165 19.96 12.90 8.32
CA SER A 165 19.75 13.33 9.70
C SER A 165 18.28 13.23 10.11
N ARG A 166 17.34 13.58 9.22
CA ARG A 166 15.89 13.50 9.52
C ARG A 166 15.36 12.08 9.47
N ARG A 167 15.72 11.31 8.43
CA ARG A 167 15.33 9.91 8.23
C ARG A 167 15.69 9.01 9.43
N THR A 168 16.82 9.30 10.08
CA THR A 168 17.38 8.49 11.18
C THR A 168 17.02 9.01 12.57
N ALA A 169 16.41 10.20 12.69
CA ALA A 169 16.09 10.82 13.97
C ALA A 169 15.06 10.00 14.77
N ALA A 170 14.00 9.52 14.12
CA ALA A 170 12.92 8.79 14.77
C ALA A 170 13.41 7.46 15.38
N GLY A 171 13.00 7.22 16.62
CA GLY A 171 13.12 5.95 17.34
C GLY A 171 11.81 5.15 17.34
N PRO A 172 11.80 3.98 17.99
CA PRO A 172 10.66 3.07 18.00
C PRO A 172 9.43 3.62 18.75
N ASP A 173 9.61 4.52 19.71
CA ASP A 173 8.51 5.12 20.47
C ASP A 173 7.90 6.35 19.79
N ASP A 174 8.56 6.86 18.74
CA ASP A 174 8.07 8.01 17.99
C ASP A 174 6.89 7.62 17.09
N LEU A 175 5.97 8.57 16.93
CA LEU A 175 4.74 8.39 16.17
C LEU A 175 5.06 8.22 14.68
N ALA A 176 4.63 7.11 14.08
CA ALA A 176 4.81 6.84 12.66
C ALA A 176 3.59 7.24 11.84
N THR A 177 2.37 7.10 12.36
CA THR A 177 1.16 7.47 11.62
C THR A 177 -0.03 7.64 12.56
N ILE A 178 -1.06 8.34 12.06
CA ILE A 178 -2.38 8.45 12.69
C ILE A 178 -3.41 7.87 11.71
N ILE A 179 -4.07 6.79 12.08
CA ILE A 179 -5.08 6.13 11.23
C ILE A 179 -6.46 6.35 11.80
N TYR A 180 -7.33 7.00 11.03
CA TYR A 180 -8.70 7.26 11.44
C TYR A 180 -9.60 6.06 11.17
N THR A 181 -10.31 5.62 12.21
CA THR A 181 -11.25 4.50 12.14
C THR A 181 -12.65 4.98 12.44
N SER A 182 -13.66 4.41 11.79
CA SER A 182 -15.07 4.65 12.08
C SER A 182 -15.42 4.07 13.47
N GLY A 183 -15.04 4.77 14.53
CA GLY A 183 -15.36 4.37 15.89
C GLY A 183 -16.87 4.23 16.08
N THR A 184 -17.28 3.41 17.05
CA THR A 184 -18.70 3.11 17.35
C THR A 184 -19.55 4.31 17.81
N THR A 185 -18.95 5.50 17.95
CA THR A 185 -19.51 6.68 18.64
C THR A 185 -19.70 7.91 17.72
N GLY A 186 -19.64 7.74 16.41
CA GLY A 186 -20.00 8.78 15.42
C GLY A 186 -18.81 9.39 14.68
N ARG A 187 -17.93 10.14 15.36
CA ARG A 187 -16.74 10.74 14.72
C ARG A 187 -15.58 9.74 14.67
N PRO A 188 -14.85 9.65 13.54
CA PRO A 188 -13.67 8.79 13.47
C PRO A 188 -12.61 9.13 14.52
N LYS A 189 -11.95 8.13 15.10
CA LYS A 189 -10.89 8.35 16.10
C LYS A 189 -9.53 8.08 15.47
N GLY A 190 -8.57 8.99 15.69
CA GLY A 190 -7.19 8.83 15.25
C GLY A 190 -6.43 7.83 16.12
N VAL A 191 -6.14 6.65 15.57
CA VAL A 191 -5.29 5.64 16.20
C VAL A 191 -3.83 6.00 15.93
N ARG A 192 -3.11 6.33 17.00
CA ARG A 192 -1.68 6.67 16.96
C ARG A 192 -0.85 5.39 16.98
N LEU A 193 -0.03 5.18 15.94
CA LEU A 193 0.85 4.02 15.82
C LEU A 193 2.30 4.46 15.73
N THR A 194 3.16 3.88 16.56
CA THR A 194 4.59 4.20 16.59
C THR A 194 5.38 3.41 15.55
N HIS A 195 6.62 3.84 15.29
CA HIS A 195 7.55 3.07 14.44
C HIS A 195 7.81 1.66 15.00
N GLY A 196 7.86 1.52 16.33
CA GLY A 196 7.99 0.25 17.04
C GLY A 196 6.81 -0.68 16.82
N ASN A 197 5.57 -0.14 16.80
CA ASN A 197 4.38 -0.95 16.49
C ASN A 197 4.51 -1.61 15.10
N TYR A 198 4.96 -0.85 14.09
CA TYR A 198 5.18 -1.38 12.74
C TYR A 198 6.33 -2.37 12.70
N THR A 199 7.52 -1.97 13.14
CA THR A 199 8.75 -2.76 12.98
C THR A 199 8.68 -4.12 13.69
N VAL A 200 8.07 -4.18 14.87
CA VAL A 200 7.82 -5.46 15.58
C VAL A 200 6.83 -6.35 14.82
N HIS A 201 5.71 -5.79 14.32
CA HIS A 201 4.73 -6.57 13.56
C HIS A 201 5.29 -7.06 12.22
N ILE A 202 6.07 -6.23 11.54
CA ILE A 202 6.72 -6.60 10.28
C ILE A 202 7.72 -7.73 10.50
N ALA A 203 8.52 -7.67 11.58
CA ALA A 203 9.43 -8.76 11.92
C ALA A 203 8.69 -10.10 12.11
N GLY A 204 7.57 -10.10 12.85
CA GLY A 204 6.74 -11.29 13.01
C GLY A 204 6.10 -11.77 11.70
N ILE A 205 5.66 -10.85 10.82
CA ILE A 205 5.15 -11.20 9.49
C ILE A 205 6.24 -11.83 8.62
N HIS A 206 7.45 -11.27 8.64
CA HIS A 206 8.59 -11.79 7.89
C HIS A 206 9.04 -13.16 8.39
N GLU A 207 8.95 -13.42 9.69
CA GLU A 207 9.21 -14.74 10.28
C GLU A 207 8.15 -15.75 9.84
N GLU A 208 6.87 -15.46 10.07
CA GLU A 208 5.78 -16.42 9.83
C GLU A 208 5.50 -16.66 8.35
N LEU A 209 5.71 -15.66 7.49
CA LEU A 209 5.48 -15.74 6.05
C LEU A 209 6.78 -15.77 5.26
N HIS A 210 7.89 -16.20 5.88
CA HIS A 210 9.22 -16.21 5.26
C HIS A 210 9.21 -16.88 3.89
N ASP A 211 8.67 -18.10 3.82
CA ASP A 211 8.66 -18.93 2.61
C ASP A 211 7.80 -18.37 1.48
N VAL A 212 6.95 -17.39 1.76
CA VAL A 212 6.09 -16.72 0.76
C VAL A 212 6.69 -15.38 0.35
N LEU A 213 7.17 -14.60 1.32
CA LEU A 213 7.62 -13.22 1.08
C LEU A 213 9.03 -13.13 0.53
N PHE A 214 9.90 -14.08 0.90
CA PHE A 214 11.31 -14.12 0.48
C PHE A 214 11.58 -15.15 -0.63
N GLU A 215 10.53 -15.76 -1.19
CA GLU A 215 10.66 -16.59 -2.39
C GLU A 215 11.17 -15.74 -3.58
N GLU A 216 12.08 -16.31 -4.38
CA GLU A 216 12.57 -15.62 -5.57
C GLU A 216 11.42 -15.36 -6.55
N GLY A 217 11.22 -14.10 -6.94
CA GLY A 217 10.11 -13.70 -7.79
C GLY A 217 8.78 -13.49 -7.05
N ALA A 218 8.79 -13.49 -5.71
CA ALA A 218 7.62 -13.16 -4.92
C ALA A 218 7.01 -11.82 -5.37
N SER A 219 5.72 -11.81 -5.66
CA SER A 219 5.06 -10.63 -6.21
C SER A 219 3.56 -10.60 -5.91
N THR A 220 3.01 -9.39 -5.77
CA THR A 220 1.60 -9.17 -5.49
C THR A 220 1.06 -7.93 -6.19
N VAL A 221 -0.26 -7.89 -6.38
CA VAL A 221 -0.98 -6.68 -6.82
C VAL A 221 -1.63 -6.05 -5.60
N MET A 222 -1.18 -4.85 -5.23
CA MET A 222 -1.77 -4.03 -4.19
C MET A 222 -3.01 -3.29 -4.73
N PHE A 223 -4.18 -3.71 -4.25
CA PHE A 223 -5.47 -3.07 -4.50
C PHE A 223 -6.21 -2.71 -3.20
N LEU A 224 -5.64 -3.06 -2.05
CA LEU A 224 -6.18 -2.67 -0.76
C LEU A 224 -5.95 -1.17 -0.55
N THR A 225 -6.91 -0.48 0.05
CA THR A 225 -6.83 0.96 0.29
C THR A 225 -5.71 1.28 1.27
N LEU A 226 -4.67 1.99 0.83
CA LEU A 226 -3.53 2.39 1.67
C LEU A 226 -3.91 3.38 2.78
N ALA A 227 -5.12 3.95 2.75
CA ALA A 227 -5.65 4.67 3.90
C ALA A 227 -6.04 3.77 5.09
N HIS A 228 -6.09 2.44 4.89
CA HIS A 228 -6.44 1.45 5.90
C HIS A 228 -5.19 0.79 6.52
N SER A 229 -5.21 0.55 7.84
CA SER A 229 -4.05 0.02 8.59
C SER A 229 -3.48 -1.29 8.04
N LEU A 230 -4.34 -2.26 7.71
CA LEU A 230 -3.90 -3.53 7.13
C LEU A 230 -3.06 -3.34 5.85
N ALA A 231 -3.54 -2.50 4.92
CA ALA A 231 -2.85 -2.28 3.65
C ALA A 231 -1.47 -1.63 3.86
N ARG A 232 -1.38 -0.67 4.79
CA ARG A 232 -0.12 -0.03 5.17
C ARG A 232 0.87 -0.98 5.81
N LEU A 233 0.41 -1.83 6.73
CA LEU A 233 1.30 -2.83 7.34
C LEU A 233 1.87 -3.78 6.28
N VAL A 234 1.03 -4.18 5.32
CA VAL A 234 1.40 -5.09 4.22
C VAL A 234 2.35 -4.40 3.26
N GLU A 235 2.10 -3.14 2.89
CA GLU A 235 3.02 -2.34 2.06
C GLU A 235 4.44 -2.33 2.64
N VAL A 236 4.59 -2.01 3.93
CA VAL A 236 5.92 -1.98 4.55
C VAL A 236 6.52 -3.38 4.65
N ALA A 237 5.72 -4.41 4.91
CA ALA A 237 6.19 -5.80 4.91
C ALA A 237 6.71 -6.23 3.53
N LEU A 238 5.97 -5.95 2.45
CA LEU A 238 6.36 -6.27 1.07
C LEU A 238 7.65 -5.55 0.67
N VAL A 239 7.77 -4.26 1.03
CA VAL A 239 8.99 -3.49 0.77
C VAL A 239 10.17 -4.06 1.54
N GLY A 240 10.00 -4.42 2.81
CA GLY A 240 11.06 -5.00 3.63
C GLY A 240 11.54 -6.38 3.14
N SER A 241 10.65 -7.22 2.61
CA SER A 241 11.01 -8.51 2.00
C SER A 241 11.52 -8.38 0.55
N GLY A 242 11.29 -7.24 -0.08
CA GLY A 242 11.57 -7.00 -1.50
C GLY A 242 10.63 -7.75 -2.44
N THR A 243 9.46 -8.16 -1.95
CA THR A 243 8.38 -8.70 -2.77
C THR A 243 7.91 -7.63 -3.76
N VAL A 244 7.81 -7.98 -5.05
CA VAL A 244 7.44 -7.01 -6.09
C VAL A 244 5.99 -6.60 -5.93
N MET A 245 5.74 -5.31 -5.73
CA MET A 245 4.40 -4.76 -5.52
C MET A 245 3.90 -4.00 -6.76
N GLY A 246 2.85 -4.52 -7.40
CA GLY A 246 2.14 -3.85 -8.48
C GLY A 246 0.94 -3.06 -7.98
N PHE A 247 0.70 -1.84 -8.46
CA PHE A 247 -0.44 -1.03 -8.02
C PHE A 247 -1.68 -1.21 -8.91
N CYS A 248 -2.85 -1.33 -8.29
CA CYS A 248 -4.15 -1.40 -8.97
C CYS A 248 -5.14 -0.38 -8.36
N PRO A 249 -5.04 0.91 -8.72
CA PRO A 249 -5.90 1.96 -8.17
C PRO A 249 -7.37 1.81 -8.58
N ASP A 250 -7.65 1.20 -9.74
CA ASP A 250 -9.00 0.88 -10.19
C ASP A 250 -9.33 -0.60 -9.97
N SER A 251 -10.14 -0.88 -8.95
CA SER A 251 -10.60 -2.24 -8.62
C SER A 251 -11.42 -2.92 -9.72
N SER A 252 -11.87 -2.19 -10.75
CA SER A 252 -12.52 -2.76 -11.93
C SER A 252 -11.52 -3.52 -12.82
N LYS A 253 -10.25 -3.09 -12.83
CA LYS A 253 -9.16 -3.68 -13.64
C LYS A 253 -8.45 -4.86 -12.96
N LEU A 254 -8.74 -5.13 -11.69
CA LEU A 254 -8.01 -6.11 -10.87
C LEU A 254 -7.84 -7.48 -11.53
N VAL A 255 -8.91 -8.05 -12.11
CA VAL A 255 -8.84 -9.37 -12.76
C VAL A 255 -7.95 -9.34 -13.99
N ALA A 256 -7.99 -8.27 -14.77
CA ALA A 256 -7.13 -8.11 -15.94
C ALA A 256 -5.66 -7.96 -15.52
N TYR A 257 -5.40 -7.14 -14.49
CA TYR A 257 -4.07 -6.92 -13.93
C TYR A 257 -3.48 -8.19 -13.31
N MET A 258 -4.28 -8.99 -12.61
CA MET A 258 -3.82 -10.32 -12.14
C MET A 258 -3.39 -11.22 -13.29
N GLY A 259 -4.08 -11.16 -14.43
CA GLY A 259 -3.77 -11.96 -15.62
C GLY A 259 -2.44 -11.58 -16.29
N THR A 260 -2.08 -10.30 -16.29
CA THR A 260 -0.82 -9.81 -16.88
C THR A 260 0.33 -9.81 -15.87
N PHE A 261 0.07 -9.47 -14.62
CA PHE A 261 1.07 -9.37 -13.55
C PHE A 261 1.50 -10.75 -13.00
N LYS A 262 0.56 -11.71 -12.93
CA LYS A 262 0.78 -13.08 -12.42
C LYS A 262 1.39 -13.10 -11.00
N PRO A 263 0.69 -12.56 -9.99
CA PRO A 263 1.21 -12.50 -8.63
C PRO A 263 1.38 -13.91 -8.02
N THR A 264 2.39 -14.08 -7.18
CA THR A 264 2.63 -15.34 -6.44
C THR A 264 1.85 -15.40 -5.12
N LEU A 265 1.47 -14.24 -4.57
CA LEU A 265 0.62 -14.13 -3.41
C LEU A 265 -0.52 -13.12 -3.63
N ILE A 266 -1.66 -13.35 -2.99
CA ILE A 266 -2.81 -12.46 -3.04
C ILE A 266 -3.30 -12.24 -1.62
N LEU A 267 -3.22 -11.00 -1.15
CA LEU A 267 -3.90 -10.58 0.07
C LEU A 267 -5.26 -10.01 -0.31
N ALA A 268 -6.33 -10.67 0.12
CA ALA A 268 -7.67 -10.33 -0.30
C ALA A 268 -8.69 -10.50 0.84
N VAL A 269 -9.71 -9.65 0.83
CA VAL A 269 -10.91 -9.82 1.66
C VAL A 269 -11.89 -10.78 0.96
N PRO A 270 -12.79 -11.47 1.70
CA PRO A 270 -13.73 -12.45 1.14
C PRO A 270 -14.46 -11.98 -0.13
N ARG A 271 -14.87 -10.70 -0.16
CA ARG A 271 -15.59 -10.09 -1.28
C ARG A 271 -14.82 -10.11 -2.61
N VAL A 272 -13.49 -10.06 -2.56
CA VAL A 272 -12.65 -10.12 -3.77
C VAL A 272 -12.75 -11.51 -4.39
N PHE A 273 -12.63 -12.57 -3.58
CA PHE A 273 -12.79 -13.95 -4.04
C PHE A 273 -14.19 -14.19 -4.62
N GLU A 274 -15.24 -13.64 -4.00
CA GLU A 274 -16.61 -13.68 -4.53
C GLU A 274 -16.73 -13.01 -5.91
N LYS A 275 -16.10 -11.84 -6.08
CA LYS A 275 -16.12 -11.09 -7.36
C LYS A 275 -15.39 -11.86 -8.45
N VAL A 276 -14.23 -12.44 -8.15
CA VAL A 276 -13.46 -13.28 -9.09
C VAL A 276 -14.26 -14.50 -9.50
N TYR A 277 -14.86 -15.21 -8.53
CA TYR A 277 -15.73 -16.37 -8.78
C TYR A 277 -16.90 -16.00 -9.71
N THR A 278 -17.60 -14.91 -9.40
CA THR A 278 -18.76 -14.45 -10.17
C THR A 278 -18.38 -14.06 -11.60
N ALA A 279 -17.26 -13.35 -11.79
CA ALA A 279 -16.78 -12.97 -13.12
C ALA A 279 -16.39 -14.21 -13.96
N ALA A 280 -15.72 -15.19 -13.34
CA ALA A 280 -15.36 -16.44 -14.00
C ALA A 280 -16.60 -17.26 -14.39
N GLU A 281 -17.60 -17.33 -13.50
CA GLU A 281 -18.88 -18.00 -13.77
C GLU A 281 -19.64 -17.33 -14.92
N GLN A 282 -19.71 -16.00 -14.94
CA GLN A 282 -20.37 -15.23 -16.01
C GLN A 282 -19.68 -15.45 -17.36
N LYS A 283 -18.34 -15.45 -17.40
CA LYS A 283 -17.57 -15.77 -18.62
C LYS A 283 -17.85 -17.20 -19.10
N ALA A 284 -17.90 -18.17 -18.18
CA ALA A 284 -18.25 -19.55 -18.51
C ALA A 284 -19.70 -19.67 -19.02
N ALA A 285 -20.64 -18.91 -18.45
CA ALA A 285 -22.03 -18.86 -18.90
C ALA A 285 -22.17 -18.27 -20.30
N ALA A 286 -21.49 -17.16 -20.59
CA ALA A 286 -21.45 -16.56 -21.92
C ALA A 286 -20.87 -17.53 -22.97
N GLY A 287 -19.92 -18.38 -22.57
CA GLY A 287 -19.35 -19.44 -23.41
C GLY A 287 -20.12 -20.76 -23.42
N GLY A 288 -21.30 -20.85 -22.79
CA GLY A 288 -22.12 -22.09 -22.73
C GLY A 288 -21.56 -23.21 -21.84
N LYS A 289 -20.51 -22.92 -21.04
CA LYS A 289 -19.77 -23.89 -20.21
C LYS A 289 -20.09 -23.79 -18.70
N VAL A 290 -21.13 -23.08 -18.30
CA VAL A 290 -21.44 -22.84 -16.86
C VAL A 290 -21.61 -24.13 -16.05
N LYS A 291 -22.17 -25.20 -16.62
CA LYS A 291 -22.31 -26.49 -15.93
C LYS A 291 -20.95 -27.12 -15.63
N ILE A 292 -20.01 -27.01 -16.57
CA ILE A 292 -18.63 -27.51 -16.41
C ILE A 292 -17.92 -26.69 -15.33
N PHE A 293 -18.03 -25.36 -15.40
CA PHE A 293 -17.46 -24.46 -14.39
C PHE A 293 -17.97 -24.78 -12.98
N ARG A 294 -19.29 -24.90 -12.78
CA ARG A 294 -19.88 -25.22 -11.47
C ARG A 294 -19.44 -26.59 -10.96
N TRP A 295 -19.34 -27.59 -11.85
CA TRP A 295 -18.84 -28.91 -11.48
C TRP A 295 -17.38 -28.85 -11.03
N ALA A 296 -16.52 -28.15 -11.78
CA ALA A 296 -15.10 -27.98 -11.48
C ALA A 296 -14.87 -27.20 -10.18
N ALA A 297 -15.62 -26.11 -9.98
CA ALA A 297 -15.63 -25.34 -8.74
C ALA A 297 -16.03 -26.22 -7.55
N LYS A 298 -17.08 -27.04 -7.69
CA LYS A 298 -17.48 -27.98 -6.63
C LYS A 298 -16.36 -28.97 -6.29
N GLN A 299 -15.65 -29.53 -7.28
CA GLN A 299 -14.54 -30.46 -6.99
C GLN A 299 -13.42 -29.76 -6.23
N SER A 300 -13.13 -28.51 -6.57
CA SER A 300 -12.10 -27.70 -5.91
C SER A 300 -12.49 -27.35 -4.46
N ILE A 301 -13.75 -26.99 -4.22
CA ILE A 301 -14.28 -26.73 -2.87
C ILE A 301 -14.24 -27.99 -2.02
N ASP A 302 -14.72 -29.12 -2.55
CA ASP A 302 -14.73 -30.38 -1.83
C ASP A 302 -13.30 -30.87 -1.53
N TYR A 303 -12.36 -30.69 -2.47
CA TYR A 303 -10.92 -30.99 -2.28
C TYR A 303 -10.28 -30.12 -1.21
N SER A 304 -10.51 -28.81 -1.25
CA SER A 304 -9.98 -27.86 -0.24
C SER A 304 -10.45 -28.22 1.16
N ARG A 305 -11.75 -28.50 1.34
CA ARG A 305 -12.30 -28.89 2.66
C ARG A 305 -11.71 -30.20 3.17
N ALA A 306 -11.35 -31.12 2.28
CA ALA A 306 -10.74 -32.38 2.67
C ALA A 306 -9.28 -32.21 3.10
N LEU A 307 -8.57 -31.18 2.65
CA LEU A 307 -7.21 -30.86 3.14
C LEU A 307 -7.21 -30.40 4.60
N ASP A 308 -8.32 -29.85 5.09
CA ASP A 308 -8.48 -29.42 6.48
C ASP A 308 -8.77 -30.60 7.44
N THR A 309 -8.94 -31.82 6.93
CA THR A 309 -9.16 -33.02 7.75
C THR A 309 -7.92 -33.91 7.81
N PRO A 310 -7.70 -34.66 8.92
CA PRO A 310 -6.54 -35.55 9.05
C PRO A 310 -6.45 -36.63 7.94
N GLU A 311 -7.58 -37.05 7.40
CA GLU A 311 -7.66 -38.10 6.37
C GLU A 311 -7.28 -37.59 4.98
N GLY A 312 -7.35 -36.28 4.74
CA GLY A 312 -7.09 -35.69 3.43
C GLY A 312 -8.14 -36.03 2.36
N PRO A 313 -7.91 -35.60 1.11
CA PRO A 313 -8.79 -35.91 -0.02
C PRO A 313 -8.68 -37.38 -0.45
N SER A 314 -9.82 -38.06 -0.62
CA SER A 314 -9.85 -39.42 -1.20
C SER A 314 -9.21 -39.48 -2.58
N THR A 315 -8.74 -40.66 -3.00
CA THR A 315 -8.18 -40.88 -4.35
C THR A 315 -9.16 -40.47 -5.46
N ALA A 316 -10.45 -40.75 -5.27
CA ALA A 316 -11.49 -40.36 -6.22
C ALA A 316 -11.66 -38.85 -6.33
N LEU A 317 -11.64 -38.14 -5.19
CA LEU A 317 -11.72 -36.68 -5.15
C LEU A 317 -10.48 -36.03 -5.76
N THR A 318 -9.29 -36.57 -5.48
CA THR A 318 -8.03 -36.12 -6.08
C THR A 318 -8.05 -36.25 -7.60
N LEU A 319 -8.55 -37.36 -8.14
CA LEU A 319 -8.69 -37.54 -9.60
C LEU A 319 -9.69 -36.54 -10.21
N ARG A 320 -10.84 -36.35 -9.58
CA ARG A 320 -11.85 -35.37 -10.03
C ARG A 320 -11.32 -33.93 -9.99
N HIS A 321 -10.55 -33.59 -8.96
CA HIS A 321 -9.91 -32.28 -8.84
C HIS A 321 -8.87 -32.06 -9.94
N ARG A 322 -8.02 -33.05 -10.24
CA ARG A 322 -7.07 -32.98 -11.36
C ARG A 322 -7.77 -32.80 -12.71
N LEU A 323 -8.88 -33.51 -12.93
CA LEU A 323 -9.69 -33.33 -14.14
C LEU A 323 -10.32 -31.93 -14.20
N ALA A 324 -10.86 -31.44 -13.08
CA ALA A 324 -11.41 -30.09 -12.98
C ALA A 324 -10.38 -28.99 -13.27
N TYR A 325 -9.14 -29.16 -12.80
CA TYR A 325 -8.04 -28.22 -13.05
C TYR A 325 -7.61 -28.17 -14.52
N ALA A 326 -7.77 -29.26 -15.27
CA ALA A 326 -7.39 -29.34 -16.68
C ALA A 326 -8.45 -28.78 -17.66
N LEU A 327 -9.65 -28.45 -17.17
CA LEU A 327 -10.80 -27.97 -17.96
C LEU A 327 -10.89 -26.44 -17.99
#